data_AF-A0AA91PR73-F1
#
_entry.id   AF-A0AA91PR73-F1
#
_cell.length_a   1.000
_cell.length_b   1.000
_cell.length_c   1.000
_cell.angle_alpha   90.00
_cell.angle_beta   90.00
_cell.angle_gamma   90.00
#
_symmetry.space_group_name_H-M   'P 1'
#
loop_
_entity.id
_entity.type
_entity.pdbx_description
1 polymer ?
#
loop_
_entity_poly.entity_id
_entity_poly.type
_entity_poly.pdbx_seq_one_letter_code
_entity_poly.pdbx_strand_id
1 'polypeptide(L)'
;MFSWIPNSVLQMSTIFLSIVIEALPFVLLGCIISGALQVFLTPERVRRWLPKNKFLSILVGSGLGFFFPSCECGIVPIVHQFVKKDVPVPTAFAFMLTAPIINPVVIFSTYIAFGNSWKMAGWRVLGAFLVALVVGIWLAYFQKESVLKEKLIQNHLNEQQKHSHHHHELPIEDQKMKERRFANIHRLGQQVWHVLTHAIDEFFDTGRYLIIGGLIAAAMQTYLPTRVMLTLGSTKILAIVIMLLLAFTMSLCSEADAFIGSSLLSLFGTAPVVAFLVFGPMVDIKNLLMMKRYFKSQFIFALICVIAVVVIGYTLLI
;
A
#
# COMPACT_ATOMS: atom_id res chain seq x y z
N MET A 1 1.33 -38.18 -7.03
CA MET A 1 2.77 -37.85 -7.05
C MET A 1 3.28 -37.14 -5.77
N PHE A 2 2.41 -36.74 -4.81
CA PHE A 2 2.81 -36.03 -3.57
C PHE A 2 2.28 -36.65 -2.26
N SER A 3 2.13 -37.98 -2.20
CA SER A 3 1.52 -38.67 -1.03
C SER A 3 2.37 -38.68 0.25
N TRP A 4 3.62 -38.19 0.20
CA TRP A 4 4.56 -38.11 1.32
C TRP A 4 4.64 -36.74 2.00
N ILE A 5 4.00 -35.70 1.45
CA ILE A 5 4.01 -34.36 2.04
C ILE A 5 2.81 -34.23 3.00
N PRO A 6 3.00 -33.72 4.23
CA PRO A 6 1.89 -33.44 5.13
C PRO A 6 0.88 -32.47 4.48
N ASN A 7 -0.42 -32.73 4.65
CA ASN A 7 -1.48 -31.89 4.07
C ASN A 7 -1.36 -30.40 4.43
N SER A 8 -0.84 -30.09 5.62
CA SER A 8 -0.54 -28.72 6.06
C SER A 8 0.52 -28.03 5.18
N VAL A 9 1.57 -28.74 4.78
CA VAL A 9 2.64 -28.19 3.94
C VAL A 9 2.15 -27.97 2.50
N LEU A 10 1.29 -28.85 2.00
CA LEU A 10 0.61 -28.66 0.71
C LEU A 10 -0.27 -27.41 0.76
N GLN A 11 -1.12 -27.28 1.78
CA GLN A 11 -1.98 -26.11 1.97
C GLN A 11 -1.17 -24.81 2.08
N MET A 12 -0.10 -24.80 2.88
CA MET A 12 0.80 -23.65 3.03
C MET A 12 1.43 -23.26 1.69
N SER A 13 1.90 -24.24 0.92
CA SER A 13 2.51 -24.00 -0.40
C SER A 13 1.50 -23.46 -1.40
N THR A 14 0.25 -23.95 -1.37
CA THR A 14 -0.84 -23.44 -2.20
C THR A 14 -1.19 -22.00 -1.84
N ILE A 15 -1.35 -21.68 -0.56
CA ILE A 15 -1.64 -20.31 -0.11
C ILE A 15 -0.49 -19.38 -0.48
N PHE A 16 0.76 -19.79 -0.22
CA PHE A 16 1.94 -19.02 -0.57
C PHE A 16 2.00 -18.73 -2.07
N LEU A 17 1.85 -19.76 -2.91
CA LEU A 17 1.88 -19.61 -4.37
C LEU A 17 0.73 -18.71 -4.85
N SER A 18 -0.46 -18.83 -4.26
CA SER A 18 -1.60 -17.96 -4.56
C SER A 18 -1.27 -16.49 -4.27
N ILE A 19 -0.74 -16.19 -3.08
CA ILE A 19 -0.35 -14.83 -2.69
C ILE A 19 0.68 -14.26 -3.66
N VAL A 20 1.69 -15.06 -4.04
CA VAL A 20 2.74 -14.63 -4.96
C VAL A 20 2.18 -14.37 -6.36
N ILE A 21 1.42 -15.31 -6.93
CA ILE A 21 0.83 -15.17 -8.27
C ILE A 21 -0.08 -13.94 -8.34
N GLU A 22 -0.88 -13.70 -7.30
CA GLU A 22 -1.80 -12.57 -7.23
C GLU A 22 -1.06 -11.24 -7.06
N ALA A 23 -0.08 -11.15 -6.16
CA ALA A 23 0.58 -9.89 -5.83
C ALA A 23 1.62 -9.44 -6.87
N LEU A 24 2.29 -10.38 -7.56
CA LEU A 24 3.31 -10.06 -8.57
C LEU A 24 2.85 -9.06 -9.66
N PRO A 25 1.69 -9.23 -10.33
CA PRO A 25 1.23 -8.27 -11.34
C PRO A 25 0.99 -6.87 -10.76
N PHE A 26 0.46 -6.77 -9.53
CA PHE A 26 0.21 -5.46 -8.90
C PHE A 26 1.48 -4.80 -8.41
N VAL A 27 2.45 -5.55 -7.88
CA VAL A 27 3.76 -5.03 -7.52
C VAL A 27 4.51 -4.56 -8.76
N LEU A 28 4.50 -5.34 -9.85
CA LEU A 28 5.10 -4.95 -11.12
C LEU A 28 4.47 -3.66 -11.66
N LEU A 29 3.13 -3.58 -11.68
CA LEU A 29 2.41 -2.37 -12.06
C LEU A 29 2.79 -1.19 -11.16
N GLY A 30 2.86 -1.40 -9.84
CA GLY A 30 3.27 -0.39 -8.87
C GLY A 30 4.69 0.13 -9.10
N CYS A 31 5.64 -0.75 -9.43
CA CYS A 31 7.02 -0.39 -9.75
C CYS A 31 7.12 0.36 -11.09
N ILE A 32 6.36 -0.05 -12.11
CA ILE A 32 6.28 0.67 -13.39
C ILE A 32 5.70 2.07 -13.18
N ILE A 33 4.60 2.18 -12.42
CA ILE A 33 4.00 3.47 -12.07
C ILE A 33 4.99 4.31 -11.27
N SER A 34 5.69 3.73 -10.29
CA SER A 34 6.73 4.42 -9.52
C SER A 34 7.86 4.96 -10.41
N GLY A 35 8.38 4.15 -11.33
CA GLY A 35 9.39 4.58 -12.30
C GLY A 35 8.86 5.68 -13.24
N ALA A 36 7.62 5.55 -13.71
CA ALA A 36 6.96 6.57 -14.53
C ALA A 36 6.81 7.88 -13.73
N LEU A 37 6.36 7.81 -12.48
CA LEU A 37 6.27 8.95 -11.57
C LEU A 37 7.65 9.57 -11.32
N GLN A 38 8.72 8.80 -11.25
CA GLN A 38 10.08 9.35 -11.12
C GLN A 38 10.46 10.28 -12.27
N VAL A 39 10.03 9.97 -13.50
CA VAL A 39 10.32 10.77 -14.69
C VAL A 39 9.26 11.85 -14.94
N PHE A 40 7.97 11.56 -14.74
CA PHE A 40 6.86 12.46 -15.09
C PHE A 40 6.37 13.34 -13.94
N LEU A 41 6.58 12.95 -12.68
CA LEU A 41 6.20 13.74 -11.51
C LEU A 41 7.36 14.68 -11.17
N THR A 42 7.14 15.97 -11.44
CA THR A 42 8.03 17.04 -11.00
C THR A 42 7.42 17.76 -9.79
N PRO A 43 8.24 18.27 -8.84
CA PRO A 43 7.74 18.99 -7.65
C PRO A 43 6.82 20.17 -8.00
N GLU A 44 7.04 20.81 -9.16
CA GLU A 44 6.23 21.94 -9.63
C GLU A 44 4.81 21.50 -10.03
N ARG A 45 4.66 20.32 -10.66
CA ARG A 45 3.36 19.75 -11.01
C ARG A 45 2.58 19.38 -9.76
N VAL A 46 3.26 18.75 -8.80
CA VAL A 46 2.69 18.41 -7.48
C VAL A 46 2.15 19.67 -6.78
N ARG A 47 2.97 20.74 -6.71
CA ARG A 47 2.56 22.02 -6.09
C ARG A 47 1.46 22.76 -6.83
N ARG A 48 1.28 22.51 -8.13
CA ARG A 48 0.23 23.12 -8.95
C ARG A 48 -1.11 22.38 -8.84
N TRP A 49 -1.08 21.05 -8.77
CA TRP A 49 -2.28 20.21 -8.71
C TRP A 49 -2.80 19.99 -7.29
N LEU A 50 -1.92 19.93 -6.29
CA LEU A 50 -2.35 19.76 -4.90
C LEU A 50 -2.77 21.09 -4.28
N PRO A 51 -3.89 21.12 -3.54
CA PRO A 51 -4.33 22.31 -2.85
C PRO A 51 -3.36 22.66 -1.71
N LYS A 52 -3.16 23.97 -1.49
CA LYS A 52 -2.29 24.48 -0.41
C LYS A 52 -2.82 24.18 0.99
N ASN A 53 -4.13 23.99 1.15
CA ASN A 53 -4.75 23.65 2.42
C ASN A 53 -4.47 22.18 2.76
N LYS A 54 -3.81 21.94 3.90
CA LYS A 54 -3.48 20.61 4.42
C LYS A 54 -4.69 19.66 4.44
N PHE A 55 -5.84 20.13 4.92
CA PHE A 55 -7.05 19.30 5.02
C PHE A 55 -7.60 18.91 3.64
N LEU A 56 -7.66 19.86 2.71
CA LEU A 56 -8.13 19.60 1.35
C LEU A 56 -7.17 18.68 0.60
N SER A 57 -5.86 18.79 0.86
CA SER A 57 -4.84 17.91 0.28
C SER A 57 -4.99 16.47 0.77
N ILE A 58 -5.40 16.26 2.03
CA ILE A 58 -5.71 14.93 2.56
C ILE A 58 -6.94 14.35 1.86
N LEU A 59 -8.02 15.13 1.72
CA LEU A 59 -9.24 14.71 1.02
C LEU A 59 -8.98 14.32 -0.44
N VAL A 60 -8.17 15.11 -1.17
CA VAL A 60 -7.75 14.77 -2.53
C VAL A 60 -6.96 13.46 -2.54
N GLY A 61 -6.01 13.29 -1.61
CA GLY A 61 -5.25 12.04 -1.47
C GLY A 61 -6.15 10.82 -1.23
N SER A 62 -7.08 10.93 -0.30
CA SER A 62 -8.07 9.88 0.00
C SER A 62 -8.98 9.57 -1.19
N GLY A 63 -9.39 10.58 -1.96
CA GLY A 63 -10.23 10.41 -3.14
C GLY A 63 -9.50 9.74 -4.31
N LEU A 64 -8.19 9.99 -4.46
CA LEU A 64 -7.38 9.38 -5.50
C LEU A 64 -7.35 7.86 -5.40
N GLY A 65 -7.47 7.28 -4.20
CA GLY A 65 -7.49 5.83 -3.98
C GLY A 65 -8.53 5.10 -4.82
N PHE A 66 -9.68 5.72 -5.10
CA PHE A 66 -10.75 5.14 -5.93
C PHE A 66 -10.30 4.84 -7.36
N PHE A 67 -9.42 5.67 -7.93
CA PHE A 67 -8.98 5.56 -9.33
C PHE A 67 -7.75 4.66 -9.51
N PHE A 68 -7.15 4.19 -8.42
CA PHE A 68 -5.95 3.35 -8.47
C PHE A 68 -6.31 1.89 -8.17
N PRO A 69 -6.51 1.04 -9.19
CA PRO A 69 -6.75 -0.38 -9.02
C PRO A 69 -5.43 -1.09 -8.68
N SER A 70 -4.91 -0.84 -7.49
CA SER A 70 -3.65 -1.43 -7.00
C SER A 70 -3.89 -2.12 -5.66
N CYS A 71 -3.28 -3.30 -5.51
CA CYS A 71 -3.20 -4.01 -4.23
C CYS A 71 -2.30 -3.24 -3.25
N GLU A 72 -2.49 -3.41 -1.93
CA GLU A 72 -1.66 -2.81 -0.89
C GLU A 72 -0.14 -3.08 -1.06
N CYS A 73 0.23 -4.14 -1.78
CA CYS A 73 1.63 -4.43 -2.11
C CYS A 73 2.23 -3.48 -3.17
N GLY A 74 1.41 -2.99 -4.12
CA GLY A 74 1.86 -2.09 -5.18
C GLY A 74 1.90 -0.62 -4.76
N ILE A 75 1.16 -0.26 -3.70
CA ILE A 75 0.98 1.14 -3.29
C ILE A 75 2.18 1.71 -2.54
N VAL A 76 2.94 0.90 -1.81
CA VAL A 76 4.05 1.39 -0.97
C VAL A 76 5.21 1.97 -1.78
N PRO A 77 5.69 1.33 -2.88
CA PRO A 77 6.68 1.95 -3.74
C PRO A 77 6.21 3.29 -4.33
N ILE A 78 4.94 3.37 -4.72
CA ILE A 78 4.32 4.61 -5.25
C ILE A 78 4.33 5.71 -4.19
N VAL A 79 3.90 5.41 -2.96
CA VAL A 79 3.84 6.36 -1.84
C VAL A 79 5.23 6.83 -1.44
N HIS A 80 6.20 5.93 -1.39
CA HIS A 80 7.60 6.28 -1.18
C HIS A 80 8.09 7.28 -2.24
N GLN A 81 7.75 7.05 -3.52
CA GLN A 81 8.13 7.94 -4.61
C GLN A 81 7.40 9.29 -4.55
N PHE A 82 6.12 9.31 -4.14
CA PHE A 82 5.39 10.54 -3.87
C PHE A 82 6.09 11.38 -2.80
N VAL A 83 6.45 10.78 -1.66
CA VAL A 83 7.15 11.48 -0.58
C VAL A 83 8.51 12.01 -1.05
N LYS A 84 9.24 11.25 -1.88
CA LYS A 84 10.49 11.71 -2.51
C LYS A 84 10.32 12.91 -3.46
N LYS A 85 9.12 13.11 -4.02
CA LYS A 85 8.81 14.15 -5.01
C LYS A 85 8.04 15.33 -4.41
N ASP A 86 8.24 15.59 -3.12
CA ASP A 86 7.62 16.69 -2.37
C ASP A 86 6.07 16.63 -2.28
N VAL A 87 5.47 15.45 -2.50
CA VAL A 87 4.05 15.27 -2.13
C VAL A 87 3.96 15.32 -0.59
N PRO A 88 3.06 16.14 -0.01
CA PRO A 88 2.89 16.19 1.43
C PRO A 88 2.63 14.80 2.01
N VAL A 89 3.43 14.41 3.01
CA VAL A 89 3.31 13.12 3.71
C VAL A 89 1.88 12.80 4.14
N PRO A 90 1.09 13.74 4.72
CA PRO A 90 -0.33 13.49 5.03
C PRO A 90 -1.16 12.99 3.85
N THR A 91 -0.95 13.57 2.67
CA THR A 91 -1.66 13.21 1.45
C THR A 91 -1.23 11.86 0.90
N ALA A 92 0.08 11.59 0.91
CA ALA A 92 0.63 10.33 0.42
C ALA A 92 0.15 9.14 1.28
N PHE A 93 0.13 9.30 2.60
CA PHE A 93 -0.39 8.26 3.52
C PHE A 93 -1.92 8.15 3.48
N ALA A 94 -2.65 9.25 3.30
CA ALA A 94 -4.10 9.18 3.09
C ALA A 94 -4.45 8.39 1.82
N PHE A 95 -3.70 8.59 0.73
CA PHE A 95 -3.78 7.77 -0.47
C PHE A 95 -3.43 6.30 -0.21
N MET A 96 -2.30 6.05 0.48
CA MET A 96 -1.84 4.70 0.85
C MET A 96 -2.91 3.86 1.56
N LEU A 97 -3.61 4.47 2.53
CA LEU A 97 -4.60 3.78 3.36
C LEU A 97 -5.93 3.57 2.63
N THR A 98 -6.30 4.47 1.72
CA THR A 98 -7.60 4.41 1.02
C THR A 98 -7.57 3.55 -0.23
N ALA A 99 -6.48 3.55 -0.99
CA ALA A 99 -6.38 2.84 -2.27
C ALA A 99 -6.81 1.36 -2.23
N PRO A 100 -6.33 0.52 -1.29
CA PRO A 100 -6.73 -0.89 -1.26
C PRO A 100 -8.16 -1.13 -0.76
N ILE A 101 -8.86 -0.13 -0.23
CA ILE A 101 -10.22 -0.31 0.34
C ILE A 101 -11.29 0.31 -0.54
N ILE A 102 -11.01 1.47 -1.12
CA ILE A 102 -11.96 2.26 -1.91
C ILE A 102 -11.92 1.87 -3.39
N ASN A 103 -11.07 0.91 -3.75
CA ASN A 103 -11.03 0.31 -5.07
C ASN A 103 -12.41 -0.25 -5.47
N PRO A 104 -12.94 0.07 -6.68
CA PRO A 104 -14.20 -0.46 -7.19
C PRO A 104 -14.34 -1.99 -7.07
N VAL A 105 -13.25 -2.74 -7.30
CA VAL A 105 -13.23 -4.21 -7.19
C VAL A 105 -13.53 -4.66 -5.75
N VAL A 106 -12.97 -3.95 -4.77
CA VAL A 106 -13.09 -4.24 -3.34
C VAL A 106 -14.47 -3.83 -2.81
N ILE A 107 -14.99 -2.71 -3.28
CA ILE A 107 -16.35 -2.27 -2.98
C ILE A 107 -17.35 -3.29 -3.51
N PHE A 108 -17.16 -3.76 -4.75
CA PHE A 108 -18.05 -4.72 -5.39
C PHE A 108 -17.96 -6.12 -4.76
N SER A 109 -16.76 -6.59 -4.40
CA SER A 109 -16.59 -7.86 -3.69
C SER A 109 -17.24 -7.82 -2.30
N THR A 110 -17.11 -6.70 -1.58
CA THR A 110 -17.82 -6.47 -0.31
C THR A 110 -19.34 -6.51 -0.50
N TYR A 111 -19.84 -5.85 -1.53
CA TYR A 111 -21.26 -5.83 -1.84
C TYR A 111 -21.83 -7.24 -2.08
N ILE A 112 -21.14 -8.07 -2.88
CA ILE A 112 -21.54 -9.45 -3.15
C ILE A 112 -21.41 -10.32 -1.90
N ALA A 113 -20.29 -10.24 -1.19
CA ALA A 113 -20.00 -11.10 -0.04
C ALA A 113 -21.02 -10.94 1.11
N PHE A 114 -21.58 -9.73 1.27
CA PHE A 114 -22.57 -9.41 2.29
C PHE A 114 -24.02 -9.46 1.78
N GLY A 115 -24.30 -10.26 0.75
CA GLY A 115 -25.65 -10.52 0.28
C GLY A 115 -26.30 -9.29 -0.35
N ASN A 116 -25.56 -8.57 -1.21
CA ASN A 116 -26.07 -7.41 -1.96
C ASN A 116 -26.39 -6.20 -1.06
N SER A 117 -25.68 -6.06 0.06
CA SER A 117 -25.88 -5.01 1.06
C SER A 117 -24.93 -3.83 0.87
N TRP A 118 -25.44 -2.72 0.34
CA TRP A 118 -24.70 -1.46 0.26
C TRP A 118 -24.30 -0.90 1.63
N LYS A 119 -24.98 -1.32 2.70
CA LYS A 119 -24.69 -0.89 4.07
C LYS A 119 -23.28 -1.29 4.49
N MET A 120 -22.89 -2.55 4.26
CA MET A 120 -21.55 -3.05 4.65
C MET A 120 -20.44 -2.42 3.81
N ALA A 121 -20.64 -2.30 2.50
CA ALA A 121 -19.71 -1.59 1.62
C ALA A 121 -19.56 -0.10 2.04
N GLY A 122 -20.66 0.56 2.39
CA GLY A 122 -20.67 1.92 2.90
C GLY A 122 -19.88 2.08 4.20
N TRP A 123 -20.09 1.20 5.19
CA TRP A 123 -19.29 1.21 6.43
C TRP A 123 -17.80 0.95 6.18
N ARG A 124 -17.45 0.11 5.19
CA ARG A 124 -16.06 -0.14 4.84
C ARG A 124 -15.40 1.11 4.24
N VAL A 125 -16.05 1.75 3.27
CA VAL A 125 -15.54 2.96 2.59
C VAL A 125 -15.48 4.15 3.55
N LEU A 126 -16.53 4.36 4.35
CA LEU A 126 -16.58 5.43 5.34
C LEU A 126 -15.47 5.26 6.40
N GLY A 127 -15.27 4.03 6.88
CA GLY A 127 -14.21 3.71 7.83
C GLY A 127 -12.83 4.01 7.24
N ALA A 128 -12.58 3.63 5.98
CA ALA A 128 -11.33 3.93 5.31
C ALA A 128 -11.07 5.44 5.16
N PHE A 129 -12.08 6.21 4.75
CA PHE A 129 -11.98 7.66 4.66
C PHE A 129 -11.73 8.31 6.02
N LEU A 130 -12.44 7.86 7.06
CA LEU A 130 -12.29 8.40 8.42
C LEU A 130 -10.86 8.14 8.94
N VAL A 131 -10.38 6.91 8.82
CA VAL A 131 -9.00 6.56 9.23
C VAL A 131 -7.98 7.39 8.44
N ALA A 132 -8.14 7.50 7.13
CA ALA A 132 -7.23 8.29 6.30
C ALA A 132 -7.22 9.79 6.68
N LEU A 133 -8.37 10.35 7.04
CA LEU A 133 -8.48 11.74 7.51
C LEU A 133 -7.79 11.92 8.86
N VAL A 134 -8.05 11.05 9.83
CA VAL A 134 -7.44 11.15 11.16
C VAL A 134 -5.93 10.95 11.09
N VAL A 135 -5.46 9.93 10.36
CA VAL A 135 -4.03 9.69 10.14
C VAL A 135 -3.39 10.86 9.40
N GLY A 136 -4.04 11.38 8.34
CA GLY A 136 -3.54 12.53 7.61
C GLY A 136 -3.40 13.77 8.50
N ILE A 137 -4.40 14.07 9.32
CA ILE A 137 -4.36 15.19 10.28
C ILE A 137 -3.26 14.96 11.32
N TRP A 138 -3.17 13.75 11.89
CA TRP A 138 -2.12 13.40 12.84
C TRP A 138 -0.72 13.63 12.24
N LEU A 139 -0.48 13.14 11.02
CA LEU A 139 0.76 13.38 10.29
C LEU A 139 1.01 14.87 10.00
N ALA A 140 -0.04 15.64 9.72
CA ALA A 140 0.07 17.05 9.36
C ALA A 140 0.48 17.98 10.52
N TYR A 141 0.23 17.55 11.76
CA TYR A 141 0.44 18.36 12.97
C TYR A 141 1.43 17.76 13.96
N PHE A 142 1.43 16.44 14.16
CA PHE A 142 2.20 15.78 15.21
C PHE A 142 3.55 15.23 14.73
N GLN A 143 3.71 14.97 13.44
CA GLN A 143 4.92 14.33 12.93
C GLN A 143 5.74 15.26 12.03
N LYS A 144 6.67 16.01 12.67
CA LYS A 144 7.60 16.92 11.98
C LYS A 144 8.93 16.25 11.57
N GLU A 145 9.23 15.06 12.10
CA GLU A 145 10.46 14.33 11.76
C GLU A 145 10.38 13.62 10.40
N SER A 146 11.54 13.39 9.78
CA SER A 146 11.65 12.63 8.53
C SER A 146 11.05 11.22 8.69
N VAL A 147 9.93 10.99 8.00
CA VAL A 147 9.20 9.70 7.99
C VAL A 147 9.99 8.63 7.23
N LEU A 148 10.77 9.06 6.22
CA LEU A 148 11.66 8.23 5.42
C LEU A 148 12.97 7.91 6.16
N LYS A 149 13.55 6.74 5.86
CA LYS A 149 14.91 6.39 6.31
C LYS A 149 15.97 7.17 5.55
N GLU A 150 16.82 7.91 6.27
CA GLU A 150 17.97 8.67 5.77
C GLU A 150 18.91 7.86 4.84
N LYS A 151 19.13 6.57 5.16
CA LYS A 151 20.09 5.68 4.46
C LYS A 151 19.75 5.40 2.99
N LEU A 152 18.49 5.46 2.59
CA LEU A 152 18.10 5.25 1.18
C LEU A 152 18.35 6.51 0.32
N ILE A 153 18.35 7.69 0.94
CA ILE A 153 18.60 8.96 0.24
C ILE A 153 20.10 9.08 -0.11
N GLN A 154 21.00 8.70 0.81
CA GLN A 154 22.45 8.78 0.56
C GLN A 154 22.95 7.82 -0.53
N ASN A 155 22.41 6.60 -0.62
CA ASN A 155 22.85 5.63 -1.63
C ASN A 155 22.54 6.10 -3.06
N HIS A 156 21.41 6.78 -3.28
CA HIS A 156 21.07 7.33 -4.61
C HIS A 156 21.75 8.66 -4.93
N LEU A 157 22.03 9.52 -3.94
CA LEU A 157 22.86 10.72 -4.17
C LEU A 157 24.25 10.31 -4.67
N ASN A 158 24.80 9.22 -4.13
CA ASN A 158 26.07 8.65 -4.59
C ASN A 158 25.99 8.04 -6.01
N GLU A 159 24.84 7.51 -6.43
CA GLU A 159 24.63 7.01 -7.81
C GLU A 159 24.44 8.13 -8.84
N GLN A 160 23.70 9.21 -8.51
CA GLN A 160 23.59 10.39 -9.38
C GLN A 160 24.94 11.08 -9.59
N GLN A 161 25.78 11.15 -8.56
CA GLN A 161 27.10 11.78 -8.67
C GLN A 161 28.08 10.99 -9.55
N LYS A 162 27.87 9.68 -9.73
CA LYS A 162 28.74 8.84 -10.59
C LYS A 162 28.54 9.08 -12.09
N HIS A 163 27.42 9.68 -12.51
CA HIS A 163 27.09 9.93 -13.92
C HIS A 163 27.30 11.38 -14.39
N SER A 164 27.78 12.29 -13.55
CA SER A 164 27.93 13.71 -13.90
C SER A 164 29.37 14.19 -14.20
N HIS A 165 30.36 13.30 -14.26
CA HIS A 165 31.75 13.68 -14.54
C HIS A 165 32.22 13.21 -15.92
N HIS A 166 31.79 13.89 -16.98
CA HIS A 166 32.61 14.09 -18.19
C HIS A 166 32.08 15.30 -18.97
N HIS A 167 32.56 16.48 -18.59
CA HIS A 167 32.52 17.67 -19.44
C HIS A 167 33.82 17.73 -20.25
N HIS A 168 33.71 17.83 -21.57
CA HIS A 168 34.74 18.44 -22.41
C HIS A 168 34.05 19.49 -23.29
N GLU A 169 34.43 20.75 -23.09
CA GLU A 169 33.94 21.93 -23.81
C GLU A 169 34.65 22.07 -25.16
N LEU A 170 33.92 22.37 -26.24
CA LEU A 170 34.41 23.09 -27.43
C LEU A 170 33.26 23.84 -28.14
N PRO A 171 33.54 24.91 -28.93
CA PRO A 171 32.62 26.02 -29.18
C PRO A 171 31.73 25.94 -30.43
N ILE A 172 30.76 26.86 -30.46
CA ILE A 172 29.56 27.07 -31.31
C ILE A 172 29.85 27.29 -32.80
N GLU A 173 29.12 26.63 -33.74
CA GLU A 173 28.42 27.31 -34.87
C GLU A 173 27.43 26.43 -35.66
N ASP A 174 26.54 27.14 -36.36
CA ASP A 174 25.31 26.79 -37.09
C ASP A 174 25.14 25.40 -37.74
N GLN A 175 24.08 24.69 -37.34
CA GLN A 175 23.17 23.99 -38.27
C GLN A 175 21.82 23.65 -37.63
N LYS A 176 21.00 24.69 -37.45
CA LYS A 176 19.59 24.60 -37.05
C LYS A 176 18.79 23.90 -38.16
N MET A 177 18.10 22.80 -37.82
CA MET A 177 16.66 22.56 -38.08
C MET A 177 16.32 21.07 -38.31
N LYS A 178 17.26 20.20 -38.73
CA LYS A 178 16.98 18.76 -39.01
C LYS A 178 17.26 17.81 -37.82
N GLU A 179 18.16 18.18 -36.91
CA GLU A 179 18.56 17.36 -35.74
C GLU A 179 17.54 17.33 -34.58
N ARG A 180 16.65 18.32 -34.48
CA ARG A 180 15.69 18.42 -33.36
C ARG A 180 14.66 17.28 -33.32
N ARG A 181 14.40 16.64 -34.47
CA ARG A 181 13.41 15.55 -34.58
C ARG A 181 14.03 14.17 -34.25
N PHE A 182 15.32 13.98 -34.49
CA PHE A 182 16.06 12.76 -34.11
C PHE A 182 16.48 12.78 -32.63
N ALA A 183 16.81 13.96 -32.09
CA ALA A 183 17.12 14.15 -30.66
C ALA A 183 15.94 13.85 -29.72
N ASN A 184 14.69 14.07 -30.16
CA ASN A 184 13.50 13.76 -29.36
C ASN A 184 13.21 12.25 -29.29
N ILE A 185 13.51 11.48 -30.34
CA ILE A 185 13.34 10.01 -30.35
C ILE A 185 14.39 9.37 -29.43
N HIS A 186 15.62 9.86 -29.46
CA HIS A 186 16.68 9.41 -28.55
C HIS A 186 16.39 9.77 -27.08
N ARG A 187 15.84 10.97 -26.81
CA ARG A 187 15.38 11.36 -25.46
C ARG A 187 14.24 10.50 -24.93
N LEU A 188 13.25 10.16 -25.75
CA LEU A 188 12.14 9.28 -25.36
C LEU A 188 12.64 7.86 -25.08
N GLY A 189 13.54 7.32 -25.92
CA GLY A 189 14.17 6.02 -25.69
C GLY A 189 14.97 5.96 -24.39
N GLN A 190 15.80 6.98 -24.12
CA GLN A 190 16.55 7.08 -22.87
C GLN A 190 15.63 7.24 -21.65
N GLN A 191 14.57 8.05 -21.73
CA GLN A 191 13.62 8.22 -20.63
C GLN A 191 12.86 6.93 -20.33
N VAL A 192 12.37 6.22 -21.35
CA VAL A 192 11.69 4.92 -21.19
C VAL A 192 12.65 3.88 -20.62
N TRP A 193 13.90 3.85 -21.09
CA TRP A 193 14.93 2.96 -20.56
C TRP A 193 15.18 3.23 -19.07
N HIS A 194 15.34 4.50 -18.68
CA HIS A 194 15.50 4.88 -17.27
C HIS A 194 14.29 4.52 -16.40
N VAL A 195 13.06 4.68 -16.91
CA VAL A 195 11.84 4.24 -16.21
C VAL A 195 11.87 2.72 -15.99
N LEU A 196 12.20 1.95 -17.03
CA LEU A 196 12.21 0.49 -16.96
C LEU A 196 13.30 -0.04 -16.03
N THR A 197 14.52 0.48 -16.09
CA THR A 197 15.60 0.04 -15.20
C THR A 197 15.25 0.31 -13.75
N HIS A 198 14.74 1.51 -13.42
CA HIS A 198 14.28 1.82 -12.07
C HIS A 198 13.11 0.94 -11.61
N ALA A 199 12.14 0.68 -12.50
CA ALA A 199 11.02 -0.20 -12.19
C ALA A 199 11.49 -1.64 -11.90
N ILE A 200 12.47 -2.15 -12.65
CA ILE A 200 13.05 -3.48 -12.43
C ILE A 200 13.78 -3.54 -11.08
N ASP A 201 14.62 -2.55 -10.79
CA ASP A 201 15.35 -2.49 -9.52
C ASP A 201 14.39 -2.45 -8.33
N GLU A 202 13.38 -1.58 -8.39
CA GLU A 202 12.34 -1.47 -7.35
C GLU A 202 11.51 -2.76 -7.23
N PHE A 203 11.24 -3.44 -8.34
CA PHE A 203 10.50 -4.70 -8.35
C PHE A 203 11.26 -5.82 -7.65
N PHE A 204 12.55 -6.01 -7.93
CA PHE A 204 13.35 -7.01 -7.22
C PHE A 204 13.54 -6.66 -5.74
N ASP A 205 13.71 -5.36 -5.44
CA ASP A 205 13.87 -4.88 -4.08
C ASP A 205 12.59 -5.06 -3.24
N THR A 206 11.42 -4.84 -3.83
CA THR A 206 10.11 -5.04 -3.20
C THR A 206 9.72 -6.52 -3.17
N GLY A 207 10.01 -7.24 -4.26
CA GLY A 207 9.68 -8.64 -4.45
C GLY A 207 10.23 -9.53 -3.34
N ARG A 208 11.48 -9.32 -2.89
CA ARG A 208 12.02 -10.12 -1.76
C ARG A 208 11.23 -9.96 -0.47
N TYR A 209 10.68 -8.77 -0.18
CA TYR A 209 9.86 -8.55 1.00
C TYR A 209 8.48 -9.16 0.84
N LEU A 210 7.92 -9.10 -0.37
CA LEU A 210 6.68 -9.79 -0.72
C LEU A 210 6.83 -11.31 -0.52
N ILE A 211 7.93 -11.92 -0.98
CA ILE A 211 8.17 -13.36 -0.82
C ILE A 211 8.26 -13.74 0.67
N ILE A 212 9.05 -13.01 1.46
CA ILE A 212 9.19 -13.29 2.90
C ILE A 212 7.86 -13.08 3.64
N GLY A 213 7.17 -11.97 3.35
CA GLY A 213 5.88 -11.66 3.96
C GLY A 213 4.78 -12.65 3.57
N GLY A 214 4.73 -13.04 2.30
CA GLY A 214 3.80 -14.05 1.79
C GLY A 214 4.03 -15.43 2.41
N LEU A 215 5.29 -15.82 2.62
CA LEU A 215 5.61 -17.08 3.30
C LEU A 215 5.14 -17.06 4.76
N ILE A 216 5.37 -15.96 5.48
CA ILE A 216 4.91 -15.79 6.86
C ILE A 216 3.38 -15.80 6.91
N ALA A 217 2.71 -15.07 6.02
CA ALA A 217 1.25 -15.04 5.94
C ALA A 217 0.67 -16.43 5.65
N ALA A 218 1.25 -17.19 4.71
CA ALA A 218 0.82 -18.54 4.40
C ALA A 218 1.01 -19.50 5.58
N ALA A 219 2.13 -19.39 6.30
CA ALA A 219 2.36 -20.16 7.52
C ALA A 219 1.32 -19.82 8.60
N MET A 220 1.07 -18.53 8.84
CA MET A 220 0.05 -18.08 9.79
C MET A 220 -1.34 -18.62 9.40
N GLN A 221 -1.76 -18.49 8.14
CA GLN A 221 -3.06 -19.00 7.70
C GLN A 221 -3.19 -20.53 7.77
N THR A 222 -2.08 -21.26 7.63
CA THR A 222 -2.09 -22.73 7.69
C THR A 222 -2.15 -23.25 9.12
N TYR A 223 -1.35 -22.65 10.01
CA TYR A 223 -1.13 -23.18 11.36
C TYR A 223 -1.99 -22.49 12.43
N LEU A 224 -2.61 -21.35 12.14
CA LEU A 224 -3.47 -20.65 13.07
C LEU A 224 -4.90 -21.22 13.03
N PRO A 225 -5.36 -21.94 14.06
CA PRO A 225 -6.71 -22.47 14.07
C PRO A 225 -7.66 -21.32 14.39
N THR A 226 -8.56 -20.97 13.47
CA THR A 226 -9.60 -19.94 13.69
C THR A 226 -10.47 -20.23 14.93
N ARG A 227 -10.50 -21.50 15.37
CA ARG A 227 -11.17 -21.95 16.61
C ARG A 227 -10.63 -21.34 17.90
N VAL A 228 -9.35 -20.97 17.98
CA VAL A 228 -8.74 -20.46 19.22
C VAL A 228 -9.25 -19.05 19.58
N MET A 229 -9.82 -18.33 18.59
CA MET A 229 -10.37 -16.98 18.77
C MET A 229 -11.89 -16.96 19.01
N LEU A 230 -12.59 -18.10 18.79
CA LEU A 230 -14.05 -18.20 18.93
C LEU A 230 -14.53 -18.29 20.39
N THR A 231 -13.65 -18.62 21.34
CA THR A 231 -14.00 -18.76 22.77
C THR A 231 -13.82 -17.49 23.59
N LEU A 232 -13.41 -16.37 22.98
CA LEU A 232 -12.99 -15.16 23.71
C LEU A 232 -13.91 -13.93 23.51
N GLY A 233 -15.01 -14.04 22.76
CA GLY A 233 -15.89 -12.91 22.43
C GLY A 233 -16.92 -12.52 23.50
N SER A 234 -16.56 -12.41 24.78
CA SER A 234 -17.54 -12.12 25.85
C SER A 234 -18.01 -10.66 25.88
N THR A 235 -17.20 -9.72 25.38
CA THR A 235 -17.53 -8.29 25.31
C THR A 235 -17.32 -7.73 23.91
N LYS A 236 -18.09 -6.69 23.54
CA LYS A 236 -18.01 -6.06 22.21
C LYS A 236 -16.60 -5.58 21.85
N ILE A 237 -15.90 -4.94 22.79
CA ILE A 237 -14.52 -4.44 22.57
C ILE A 237 -13.56 -5.61 22.33
N LEU A 238 -13.68 -6.68 23.13
CA LEU A 238 -12.84 -7.86 22.98
C LEU A 238 -13.05 -8.53 21.63
N ALA A 239 -14.30 -8.62 21.15
CA ALA A 239 -14.61 -9.10 19.81
C ALA A 239 -13.94 -8.24 18.71
N ILE A 240 -13.97 -6.91 18.83
CA ILE A 240 -13.27 -6.00 17.89
C ILE A 240 -11.76 -6.26 17.91
N VAL A 241 -11.15 -6.33 19.08
CA VAL A 241 -9.69 -6.56 19.21
C VAL A 241 -9.29 -7.93 18.64
N ILE A 242 -10.08 -8.97 18.89
CA ILE A 242 -9.87 -10.29 18.29
C ILE A 242 -9.93 -10.20 16.77
N MET A 243 -10.93 -9.51 16.22
CA MET A 243 -11.06 -9.37 14.76
C MET A 243 -9.93 -8.52 14.14
N LEU A 244 -9.42 -7.50 14.84
CA LEU A 244 -8.21 -6.77 14.42
C LEU A 244 -6.97 -7.68 14.38
N LEU A 245 -6.80 -8.51 15.41
CA LEU A 245 -5.69 -9.45 15.47
C LEU A 245 -5.82 -10.51 14.36
N LEU A 246 -7.04 -10.98 14.10
CA LEU A 246 -7.31 -11.93 13.02
C LEU A 246 -6.98 -11.32 11.67
N ALA A 247 -7.39 -10.07 11.42
CA ALA A 247 -7.07 -9.33 10.20
C ALA A 247 -5.55 -9.24 9.99
N PHE A 248 -4.81 -8.79 11.01
CA PHE A 248 -3.36 -8.67 10.96
C PHE A 248 -2.68 -10.01 10.67
N THR A 249 -3.09 -11.06 11.39
CA THR A 249 -2.45 -12.38 11.31
C THR A 249 -2.78 -13.11 10.02
N MET A 250 -4.01 -13.03 9.54
CA MET A 250 -4.39 -13.67 8.28
C MET A 250 -3.81 -12.93 7.07
N SER A 251 -3.64 -11.60 7.14
CA SER A 251 -2.93 -10.81 6.12
C SER A 251 -3.41 -11.09 4.68
N LEU A 252 -4.72 -11.31 4.52
CA LEU A 252 -5.36 -11.65 3.24
C LEU A 252 -5.35 -10.44 2.30
N CYS A 253 -5.79 -10.65 1.07
CA CYS A 253 -6.05 -9.55 0.15
C CYS A 253 -7.42 -8.92 0.47
N SER A 254 -7.53 -7.62 0.20
CA SER A 254 -8.72 -6.81 0.49
C SER A 254 -10.05 -7.35 -0.06
N GLU A 255 -10.01 -8.12 -1.15
CA GLU A 255 -11.13 -8.79 -1.79
C GLU A 255 -11.53 -10.06 -1.04
N ALA A 256 -10.55 -10.87 -0.64
CA ALA A 256 -10.77 -12.10 0.11
C ALA A 256 -11.28 -11.82 1.53
N ASP A 257 -10.84 -10.71 2.13
CA ASP A 257 -11.32 -10.23 3.44
C ASP A 257 -12.85 -10.10 3.49
N ALA A 258 -13.47 -9.66 2.39
CA ALA A 258 -14.93 -9.52 2.33
C ALA A 258 -15.66 -10.85 2.57
N PHE A 259 -15.17 -11.94 1.97
CA PHE A 259 -15.76 -13.27 2.08
C PHE A 259 -15.51 -13.91 3.44
N ILE A 260 -14.32 -13.72 4.01
CA ILE A 260 -14.03 -14.18 5.37
C ILE A 260 -14.87 -13.40 6.38
N GLY A 261 -14.93 -12.08 6.25
CA GLY A 261 -15.74 -11.22 7.11
C GLY A 261 -17.23 -11.58 7.09
N SER A 262 -17.80 -11.89 5.92
CA SER A 262 -19.20 -12.28 5.84
C SER A 262 -19.50 -13.61 6.52
N SER A 263 -18.59 -14.58 6.44
CA SER A 263 -18.71 -15.87 7.15
C SER A 263 -18.68 -15.73 8.68
N LEU A 264 -18.06 -14.66 9.20
CA LEU A 264 -17.91 -14.38 10.62
C LEU A 264 -18.98 -13.43 11.19
N LEU A 265 -19.85 -12.89 10.33
CA LEU A 265 -20.86 -11.91 10.71
C LEU A 265 -21.87 -12.43 11.74
N SER A 266 -22.28 -13.69 11.63
CA SER A 266 -23.20 -14.33 12.57
C SER A 266 -22.57 -14.61 13.94
N LEU A 267 -21.24 -14.68 14.01
CA LEU A 267 -20.50 -15.02 15.23
C LEU A 267 -20.09 -13.76 16.02
N PHE A 268 -19.60 -12.73 15.33
CA PHE A 268 -19.05 -11.53 15.98
C PHE A 268 -19.93 -10.29 15.83
N GLY A 269 -20.92 -10.31 14.93
CA GLY A 269 -21.76 -9.15 14.62
C GLY A 269 -21.07 -8.13 13.71
N THR A 270 -21.77 -7.04 13.45
CA THR A 270 -21.38 -6.04 12.43
C THR A 270 -20.12 -5.26 12.81
N ALA A 271 -20.03 -4.77 14.04
CA ALA A 271 -18.94 -3.89 14.46
C ALA A 271 -17.54 -4.56 14.35
N PRO A 272 -17.29 -5.76 14.92
CA PRO A 272 -16.00 -6.43 14.77
C PRO A 272 -15.67 -6.82 13.32
N VAL A 273 -16.68 -7.19 12.52
CA VAL A 273 -16.48 -7.53 11.11
C VAL A 273 -16.10 -6.30 10.29
N VAL A 274 -16.76 -5.15 10.49
CA VAL A 274 -16.34 -3.90 9.85
C VAL A 274 -14.93 -3.53 10.29
N ALA A 275 -14.58 -3.76 11.56
CA ALA A 275 -13.23 -3.52 12.07
C ALA A 275 -12.18 -4.34 11.32
N PHE A 276 -12.45 -5.63 11.10
CA PHE A 276 -11.62 -6.52 10.28
C PHE A 276 -11.48 -6.01 8.83
N LEU A 277 -12.58 -5.66 8.17
CA LEU A 277 -12.59 -5.23 6.76
C LEU A 277 -11.88 -3.90 6.49
N VAL A 278 -11.83 -3.01 7.49
CA VAL A 278 -11.15 -1.72 7.39
C VAL A 278 -9.69 -1.84 7.81
N PHE A 279 -9.41 -2.59 8.88
CA PHE A 279 -8.05 -2.71 9.43
C PHE A 279 -7.14 -3.59 8.57
N GLY A 280 -7.64 -4.72 8.05
CA GLY A 280 -6.85 -5.71 7.30
C GLY A 280 -6.03 -5.11 6.15
N PRO A 281 -6.66 -4.44 5.18
CA PRO A 281 -5.94 -3.87 4.03
C PRO A 281 -4.98 -2.72 4.40
N MET A 282 -5.10 -2.14 5.59
CA MET A 282 -4.21 -1.08 6.07
C MET A 282 -3.01 -1.63 6.84
N VAL A 283 -3.23 -2.68 7.63
CA VAL A 283 -2.28 -3.21 8.61
C VAL A 283 -2.22 -4.73 8.49
N ASP A 284 -1.25 -5.19 7.72
CA ASP A 284 -0.99 -6.60 7.48
C ASP A 284 0.52 -6.89 7.56
N ILE A 285 0.88 -8.18 7.67
CA ILE A 285 2.27 -8.61 7.87
C ILE A 285 3.14 -8.29 6.64
N LYS A 286 2.63 -8.51 5.43
CA LYS A 286 3.39 -8.32 4.18
C LYS A 286 3.69 -6.83 3.94
N ASN A 287 2.70 -5.96 4.11
CA ASN A 287 2.78 -4.51 4.04
C ASN A 287 3.66 -3.97 5.16
N LEU A 288 3.58 -4.48 6.38
CA LEU A 288 4.48 -4.07 7.46
C LEU A 288 5.96 -4.36 7.14
N LEU A 289 6.26 -5.54 6.60
CA LEU A 289 7.61 -5.88 6.16
C LEU A 289 8.09 -4.99 5.02
N MET A 290 7.19 -4.67 4.08
CA MET A 290 7.49 -3.75 2.97
C MET A 290 7.69 -2.30 3.46
N MET A 291 6.82 -1.77 4.31
CA MET A 291 6.96 -0.44 4.93
C MET A 291 8.25 -0.32 5.73
N LYS A 292 8.68 -1.39 6.42
CA LYS A 292 9.94 -1.41 7.19
C LYS A 292 11.16 -1.15 6.30
N ARG A 293 11.09 -1.36 4.98
CA ARG A 293 12.16 -0.98 4.04
C ARG A 293 12.30 0.53 3.94
N TYR A 294 11.19 1.25 3.73
CA TYR A 294 11.19 2.67 3.37
C TYR A 294 11.07 3.61 4.57
N PHE A 295 10.36 3.17 5.62
CA PHE A 295 9.99 4.01 6.76
C PHE A 295 10.63 3.55 8.08
N LYS A 296 10.74 4.47 9.04
CA LYS A 296 11.27 4.18 10.38
C LYS A 296 10.30 3.29 11.17
N SER A 297 10.80 2.27 11.88
CA SER A 297 9.95 1.32 12.62
C SER A 297 9.13 1.97 13.75
N GLN A 298 9.68 2.99 14.41
CA GLN A 298 8.95 3.78 15.42
C GLN A 298 7.72 4.47 14.82
N PHE A 299 7.88 5.02 13.62
CA PHE A 299 6.76 5.62 12.90
C PHE A 299 5.71 4.59 12.53
N ILE A 300 6.12 3.44 11.98
CA ILE A 300 5.16 2.41 11.57
C ILE A 300 4.35 1.91 12.77
N PHE A 301 4.99 1.72 13.93
CA PHE A 301 4.28 1.35 15.15
C PHE A 301 3.25 2.41 15.57
N ALA A 302 3.64 3.69 15.56
CA ALA A 302 2.72 4.79 15.86
C ALA A 302 1.54 4.86 14.88
N LEU A 303 1.80 4.65 13.57
CA LEU A 303 0.78 4.58 12.53
C LEU A 303 -0.22 3.46 12.81
N ILE A 304 0.25 2.26 13.12
CA ILE A 304 -0.60 1.10 13.46
C ILE A 304 -1.46 1.41 14.70
N CYS A 305 -0.88 2.00 15.75
CA CYS A 305 -1.62 2.37 16.96
C CYS A 305 -2.73 3.37 16.65
N VAL A 306 -2.45 4.40 15.85
CA VAL A 306 -3.47 5.40 15.45
C VAL A 306 -4.57 4.73 14.64
N ILE A 307 -4.23 3.90 13.64
CA ILE A 307 -5.22 3.16 12.85
C ILE A 307 -6.09 2.28 13.75
N ALA A 308 -5.49 1.50 14.65
CA ALA A 308 -6.21 0.62 15.57
C ALA A 308 -7.19 1.40 16.47
N VAL A 309 -6.73 2.50 17.09
CA VAL A 309 -7.58 3.33 17.95
C VAL A 309 -8.75 3.93 17.17
N VAL A 310 -8.50 4.43 15.96
CA VAL A 310 -9.55 5.03 15.13
C VAL A 310 -10.56 3.98 14.67
N VAL A 311 -10.10 2.80 14.23
CA VAL A 311 -10.98 1.70 13.82
C VAL A 311 -11.82 1.20 14.99
N ILE A 312 -11.24 1.03 16.18
CA ILE A 312 -11.99 0.64 17.39
C ILE A 312 -13.03 1.71 17.72
N GLY A 313 -12.64 2.98 17.77
CA GLY A 313 -13.56 4.08 18.08
C GLY A 313 -14.71 4.19 17.07
N TYR A 314 -14.39 4.09 15.77
CA TYR A 314 -15.38 4.10 14.70
C TYR A 314 -16.37 2.94 14.80
N THR A 315 -15.88 1.73 15.00
CA THR A 315 -16.73 0.54 15.02
C THR A 315 -17.55 0.39 16.29
N LEU A 316 -17.14 1.02 17.40
CA LEU A 316 -17.97 1.12 18.61
C LEU A 316 -19.20 2.01 18.42
N LEU A 317 -19.21 2.90 17.44
CA LEU A 317 -20.36 3.75 17.10
C LEU A 317 -21.38 3.05 16.18
N ILE A 318 -21.06 1.84 15.69
CA ILE A 318 -21.89 1.02 14.80
C ILE A 318 -22.67 -0.01 15.63
#